data_AF-A0A182NDP6-F1
#
_entry.id   AF-A0A182NDP6-F1
#
_cell.length_a   1.000
_cell.length_b   1.000
_cell.length_c   1.000
_cell.angle_alpha   90.00
_cell.angle_beta   90.00
_cell.angle_gamma   90.00
#
_symmetry.space_group_name_H-M   'P 1'
#
loop_
_entity.id
_entity.type
_entity.pdbx_description
1 polymer ?
#
loop_
_entity_poly.entity_id
_entity_poly.type
_entity_poly.pdbx_seq_one_letter_code
_entity_poly.pdbx_strand_id
1 'polypeptide(L)'
;RTSRRVRRSNHEEDRAFELLRTSTQLIDGRYTTGLLWRYDGTILPNNRTLAIRRMECLERKLNRDAQLRGVMNNKVKEYLEKGYIRSLTTEEKRLNHPRAWYLPIFPVFNPNKPNKVRIKEDFLSTIGCPTQPRYSRPYKALPNKKRPYFGA
;
A
#
# COMPACT_ATOMS: atom_id res chain seq x y z
N ARG A 1 -41.59 -10.50 -16.40
CA ARG A 1 -41.00 -11.52 -15.50
C ARG A 1 -39.48 -11.43 -15.63
N THR A 2 -38.82 -10.56 -14.87
CA THR A 2 -37.37 -10.39 -14.94
C THR A 2 -36.70 -11.57 -14.23
N SER A 3 -35.90 -12.33 -14.99
CA SER A 3 -35.05 -13.39 -14.48
C SER A 3 -34.17 -12.85 -13.35
N ARG A 4 -34.43 -13.32 -12.11
CA ARG A 4 -33.56 -13.07 -10.96
C ARG A 4 -32.26 -13.79 -11.27
N ARG A 5 -31.21 -13.03 -11.59
CA ARG A 5 -29.86 -13.55 -11.81
C ARG A 5 -29.42 -14.23 -10.51
N VAL A 6 -29.48 -15.55 -10.45
CA VAL A 6 -28.97 -16.34 -9.31
C VAL A 6 -27.47 -16.07 -9.26
N ARG A 7 -27.01 -15.33 -8.22
CA ARG A 7 -25.58 -15.16 -7.97
C ARG A 7 -25.02 -16.55 -7.70
N ARG A 8 -24.02 -16.98 -8.47
CA ARG A 8 -23.25 -18.18 -8.11
C ARG A 8 -22.60 -17.88 -6.75
N SER A 9 -22.85 -18.72 -5.76
CA SER A 9 -22.21 -18.62 -4.45
C SER A 9 -20.71 -18.84 -4.62
N ASN A 10 -19.92 -17.81 -4.35
CA ASN A 10 -18.47 -17.92 -4.25
C ASN A 10 -18.14 -17.87 -2.76
N HIS A 11 -17.74 -19.01 -2.19
CA HIS A 11 -17.48 -19.15 -0.76
C HIS A 11 -16.47 -18.10 -0.23
N GLU A 12 -15.55 -17.64 -1.07
CA GLU A 12 -14.61 -16.57 -0.73
C GLU A 12 -15.28 -15.19 -0.65
N GLU A 13 -16.22 -14.90 -1.55
CA GLU A 13 -17.02 -13.67 -1.51
C GLU A 13 -17.94 -13.69 -0.29
N ASP A 14 -18.61 -14.81 -0.03
CA ASP A 14 -19.53 -14.95 1.11
C ASP A 14 -18.77 -14.72 2.44
N ARG A 15 -17.58 -15.30 2.57
CA ARG A 15 -16.69 -15.04 3.71
C ARG A 15 -16.25 -13.57 3.79
N ALA A 16 -15.83 -12.98 2.68
CA ALA A 16 -15.41 -11.58 2.65
C ALA A 16 -16.55 -10.64 3.05
N PHE A 17 -17.78 -10.91 2.59
CA PHE A 17 -18.97 -10.18 3.00
C PHE A 17 -19.27 -10.33 4.48
N GLU A 18 -19.16 -11.54 5.04
CA GLU A 18 -19.39 -11.75 6.46
C GLU A 18 -18.34 -11.04 7.32
N LEU A 19 -17.07 -11.08 6.95
CA LEU A 19 -16.00 -10.32 7.61
C LEU A 19 -16.23 -8.82 7.52
N LEU A 20 -16.65 -8.31 6.36
CA LEU A 20 -16.97 -6.90 6.17
C LEU A 20 -18.12 -6.50 7.10
N ARG A 21 -19.21 -7.28 7.11
CA ARG A 21 -20.40 -7.02 7.92
C ARG A 21 -20.12 -7.03 9.42
N THR A 22 -19.30 -7.96 9.88
CA THR A 22 -19.01 -8.17 11.31
C THR A 22 -17.92 -7.25 11.84
N SER A 23 -16.94 -6.87 11.02
CA SER A 23 -15.80 -6.06 11.46
C SER A 23 -15.92 -4.57 11.15
N THR A 24 -16.87 -4.14 10.30
CA THR A 24 -17.08 -2.72 10.00
C THR A 24 -17.75 -2.01 11.16
N GLN A 25 -17.09 -1.01 11.71
CA GLN A 25 -17.59 -0.18 12.81
C GLN A 25 -17.32 1.29 12.52
N LEU A 26 -18.18 2.18 13.03
CA LEU A 26 -17.97 3.62 12.98
C LEU A 26 -17.23 4.05 14.25
N ILE A 27 -15.97 4.44 14.11
CA ILE A 27 -15.10 4.90 15.21
C ILE A 27 -14.67 6.32 14.89
N ASP A 28 -14.92 7.27 15.79
CA ASP A 28 -14.53 8.69 15.65
C ASP A 28 -14.94 9.31 14.30
N GLY A 29 -16.14 9.01 13.82
CA GLY A 29 -16.67 9.51 12.55
C GLY A 29 -16.06 8.87 11.29
N ARG A 30 -15.27 7.80 11.44
CA ARG A 30 -14.68 7.04 10.33
C ARG A 30 -15.10 5.57 10.38
N TYR A 31 -15.52 5.04 9.23
CA TYR A 31 -15.75 3.61 9.10
C TYR A 31 -14.39 2.89 9.10
N THR A 32 -14.21 2.00 10.06
CA THR A 32 -13.05 1.12 10.17
C THR A 32 -13.53 -0.30 9.92
N THR A 33 -12.87 -1.03 9.04
CA THR A 33 -13.14 -2.45 8.78
C THR A 33 -11.85 -3.26 8.98
N GLY A 34 -12.00 -4.50 9.42
CA GLY A 34 -10.90 -5.46 9.42
C GLY A 34 -10.45 -5.80 8.00
N LEU A 35 -9.21 -6.25 7.86
CA LEU A 35 -8.72 -6.84 6.62
C LEU A 35 -9.49 -8.15 6.33
N LEU A 36 -9.99 -8.29 5.10
CA LEU A 36 -10.82 -9.40 4.65
C LEU A 36 -9.97 -10.64 4.31
N TRP A 37 -9.34 -11.21 5.33
CA TRP A 37 -8.44 -12.37 5.16
C TRP A 37 -9.18 -13.59 4.61
N ARG A 38 -8.58 -14.20 3.58
CA ARG A 38 -9.07 -15.45 2.99
C ARG A 38 -9.09 -16.62 3.99
N TYR A 39 -8.14 -16.65 4.93
CA TYR A 39 -8.01 -17.69 5.95
C TYR A 39 -7.80 -17.09 7.33
N ASP A 40 -8.39 -17.72 8.35
CA ASP A 40 -8.15 -17.37 9.75
C ASP A 40 -6.73 -17.76 10.16
N GLY A 41 -6.14 -17.02 11.10
CA GLY A 41 -4.79 -17.30 11.57
C GLY A 41 -3.69 -17.13 10.53
N THR A 42 -3.93 -16.42 9.40
CA THR A 42 -2.90 -16.14 8.39
C THR A 42 -1.67 -15.51 9.07
N ILE A 43 -0.50 -16.13 8.94
CA ILE A 43 0.78 -15.62 9.43
C ILE A 43 1.52 -15.01 8.25
N LEU A 44 2.00 -13.79 8.41
CA LEU A 44 2.82 -13.15 7.39
C LEU A 44 4.30 -13.45 7.65
N PRO A 45 5.12 -13.70 6.62
CA PRO A 45 6.55 -13.89 6.80
C PRO A 45 7.16 -12.60 7.34
N ASN A 46 8.04 -12.71 8.34
CA ASN A 46 8.72 -11.56 8.91
C ASN A 46 9.65 -10.91 7.86
N ASN A 47 9.32 -9.71 7.42
CA ASN A 47 10.09 -8.96 6.42
C ASN A 47 10.89 -7.79 7.02
N ARG A 48 11.04 -7.71 8.35
CA ARG A 48 11.65 -6.57 9.05
C ARG A 48 13.05 -6.25 8.55
N THR A 49 13.91 -7.26 8.40
CA THR A 49 15.29 -7.08 7.91
C THR A 49 15.33 -6.49 6.50
N LEU A 50 14.43 -6.94 5.61
CA LEU A 50 14.32 -6.40 4.26
C LEU A 50 13.81 -4.96 4.26
N ALA A 51 12.83 -4.66 5.11
CA ALA A 51 12.28 -3.31 5.24
C ALA A 51 13.33 -2.31 5.74
N ILE A 52 14.14 -2.69 6.74
CA ILE A 52 15.25 -1.85 7.23
C ILE A 52 16.24 -1.57 6.10
N ARG A 53 16.72 -2.61 5.39
CA ARG A 53 17.64 -2.43 4.25
C ARG A 53 17.07 -1.52 3.16
N ARG A 54 15.77 -1.65 2.86
CA ARG A 54 15.09 -0.79 1.88
C ARG A 54 15.01 0.67 2.38
N MET A 55 14.75 0.88 3.67
CA MET A 55 14.76 2.21 4.28
C MET A 55 16.15 2.84 4.19
N GLU A 56 17.21 2.13 4.56
CA GLU A 56 18.59 2.63 4.46
C GLU A 56 18.97 3.01 3.02
N CYS A 57 18.53 2.23 2.03
CA CYS A 57 18.73 2.56 0.62
C CYS A 57 17.98 3.83 0.22
N LEU A 58 16.75 4.02 0.72
CA LEU A 58 15.98 5.24 0.50
C LEU A 58 16.66 6.44 1.14
N GLU A 59 17.08 6.34 2.41
CA GLU A 59 17.79 7.41 3.12
C GLU A 59 19.07 7.82 2.39
N ARG A 60 19.88 6.85 1.94
CA ARG A 60 21.07 7.12 1.11
C ARG A 60 20.73 7.89 -0.16
N LYS A 61 19.57 7.62 -0.79
CA LYS A 61 19.10 8.35 -1.97
C LYS A 61 18.68 9.78 -1.60
N LEU A 62 17.93 9.95 -0.51
CA LEU A 62 17.49 11.27 -0.02
C LEU A 62 18.67 12.16 0.41
N ASN A 63 19.73 11.56 0.95
CA ASN A 63 20.93 12.31 1.33
C ASN A 63 21.72 12.82 0.13
N ARG A 64 21.67 12.13 -1.02
CA ARG A 64 22.33 12.55 -2.27
C ARG A 64 21.50 13.57 -3.05
N ASP A 65 20.18 13.54 -2.91
CA ASP A 65 19.25 14.37 -3.68
C ASP A 65 18.39 15.23 -2.73
N ALA A 66 18.86 16.46 -2.51
CA ALA A 66 18.22 17.40 -1.61
C ALA A 66 16.81 17.82 -2.08
N GLN A 67 16.57 17.86 -3.40
CA GLN A 67 15.25 18.18 -3.95
C GLN A 67 14.26 17.07 -3.64
N LEU A 68 14.65 15.81 -3.90
CA LEU A 68 13.82 14.65 -3.58
C LEU A 68 13.53 14.55 -2.08
N ARG A 69 14.51 14.85 -1.23
CA ARG A 69 14.32 14.90 0.23
C ARG A 69 13.27 15.93 0.62
N GLY A 70 13.33 17.14 0.07
CA GLY A 70 12.32 18.17 0.32
C GLY A 70 10.92 17.71 -0.07
N VAL A 71 10.76 17.12 -1.25
CA VAL A 71 9.46 16.62 -1.72
C VAL A 71 8.93 15.48 -0.84
N MET A 72 9.78 14.53 -0.45
CA MET A 72 9.38 13.42 0.43
C MET A 72 8.96 13.94 1.81
N ASN A 73 9.71 14.84 2.42
CA ASN A 73 9.38 15.42 3.72
C ASN A 73 8.03 16.15 3.68
N ASN A 74 7.79 16.96 2.63
CA ASN A 74 6.52 17.64 2.45
C ASN A 74 5.36 16.64 2.30
N LYS A 75 5.57 15.53 1.59
CA LYS A 75 4.55 14.51 1.40
C LYS A 75 4.22 13.74 2.68
N VAL A 76 5.23 13.39 3.46
CA VAL A 76 5.05 12.76 4.78
C VAL A 76 4.32 13.70 5.73
N LYS A 77 4.65 14.99 5.73
CA LYS A 77 3.96 16.01 6.50
C LYS A 77 2.48 16.13 6.10
N GLU A 78 2.18 16.18 4.80
CA GLU A 78 0.80 16.18 4.29
C GLU A 78 0.00 14.96 4.78
N TYR A 79 0.62 13.77 4.82
CA TYR A 79 -0.03 12.56 5.31
C TYR A 79 -0.28 12.59 6.82
N LEU A 80 0.62 13.20 7.60
CA LEU A 80 0.43 13.43 9.03
C LEU A 80 -0.73 14.40 9.29
N GLU A 81 -0.74 15.54 8.58
CA GLU A 81 -1.79 16.56 8.72
C GLU A 81 -3.17 16.04 8.34
N LYS A 82 -3.25 15.19 7.31
CA LYS A 82 -4.51 14.51 6.91
C LYS A 82 -4.91 13.36 7.84
N GLY A 83 -4.02 12.96 8.75
CA GLY A 83 -4.22 11.81 9.64
C GLY A 83 -4.23 10.46 8.92
N TYR A 84 -3.57 10.36 7.77
CA TYR A 84 -3.41 9.09 7.04
C TYR A 84 -2.33 8.21 7.67
N ILE A 85 -1.33 8.82 8.29
CA ILE A 85 -0.27 8.13 9.02
C ILE A 85 -0.20 8.70 10.44
N ARG A 86 0.24 7.85 11.38
CA ARG A 86 0.53 8.22 12.76
C ARG A 86 1.83 7.59 13.22
N SER A 87 2.47 8.20 14.20
CA SER A 87 3.58 7.56 14.90
C SER A 87 3.05 6.39 15.74
N LEU A 88 3.76 5.26 15.70
CA LEU A 88 3.49 4.13 16.57
C LEU A 88 4.00 4.41 17.99
N THR A 89 3.25 3.99 19.00
CA THR A 89 3.69 4.08 20.41
C THR A 89 4.80 3.08 20.70
N THR A 90 5.53 3.26 21.82
CA THR A 90 6.62 2.35 22.21
C THR A 90 6.12 0.93 22.41
N GLU A 91 4.92 0.76 22.97
CA GLU A 91 4.31 -0.54 23.20
C GLU A 91 3.91 -1.23 21.89
N GLU A 92 3.34 -0.50 20.94
CA GLU A 92 3.00 -1.03 19.61
C GLU A 92 4.25 -1.47 18.84
N LYS A 93 5.36 -0.75 18.98
CA LYS A 93 6.65 -1.11 18.35
C LYS A 93 7.25 -2.39 18.93
N ARG A 94 6.99 -2.66 20.22
CA ARG A 94 7.48 -3.87 20.92
C ARG A 94 6.62 -5.09 20.63
N LEU A 95 5.37 -4.88 20.23
CA LEU A 95 4.44 -5.96 19.93
C LEU A 95 4.89 -6.71 18.67
N ASN A 96 5.53 -7.88 18.86
CA ASN A 96 5.79 -8.82 17.78
C ASN A 96 4.49 -9.54 17.41
N HIS A 97 3.64 -8.86 16.65
CA HIS A 97 2.41 -9.44 16.16
C HIS A 97 2.71 -10.46 15.03
N PRO A 98 2.08 -11.65 14.99
CA PRO A 98 2.31 -12.67 13.95
C PRO A 98 1.91 -12.20 12.53
N ARG A 99 1.18 -11.07 12.44
CA ARG A 99 0.82 -10.39 11.18
C ARG A 99 1.52 -9.04 11.01
N ALA A 100 2.60 -8.78 11.75
CA ALA A 100 3.41 -7.58 11.55
C ALA A 100 4.18 -7.70 10.23
N TRP A 101 3.87 -6.81 9.28
CA TRP A 101 4.52 -6.76 7.98
C TRP A 101 4.77 -5.30 7.60
N TYR A 102 6.00 -5.02 7.16
CA TYR A 102 6.46 -3.66 6.90
C TYR A 102 6.34 -3.36 5.41
N LEU A 103 5.66 -2.27 5.05
CA LEU A 103 5.50 -1.84 3.67
C LEU A 103 6.69 -0.99 3.22
N PRO A 104 7.50 -1.43 2.24
CA PRO A 104 8.54 -0.58 1.70
C PRO A 104 7.93 0.56 0.88
N ILE A 105 8.34 1.78 1.21
CA ILE A 105 7.95 3.00 0.49
C ILE A 105 9.02 3.41 -0.52
N PHE A 106 8.60 3.89 -1.70
CA PHE A 106 9.52 4.48 -2.67
C PHE A 106 8.88 5.61 -3.47
N PRO A 107 9.63 6.69 -3.75
CA PRO A 107 9.14 7.77 -4.59
C PRO A 107 9.11 7.35 -6.06
N VAL A 108 7.97 7.57 -6.70
CA VAL A 108 7.75 7.40 -8.14
C VAL A 108 7.53 8.76 -8.78
N PHE A 109 8.30 9.03 -9.83
CA PHE A 109 8.20 10.25 -10.63
C PHE A 109 7.46 9.95 -11.92
N ASN A 110 6.61 10.88 -12.33
CA ASN A 110 6.00 10.85 -13.66
C ASN A 110 6.75 11.85 -14.56
N PRO A 111 7.38 11.41 -15.66
CA PRO A 111 8.04 12.31 -16.60
C PRO A 111 7.13 13.44 -17.12
N ASN A 112 5.83 13.14 -17.27
CA ASN A 112 4.83 14.10 -17.75
C ASN A 112 4.33 15.06 -16.65
N LYS A 113 4.70 14.84 -15.39
CA LYS A 113 4.33 15.67 -14.23
C LYS A 113 5.52 15.77 -13.27
N PRO A 114 6.59 16.50 -13.64
CA PRO A 114 7.84 16.54 -12.88
C PRO A 114 7.64 17.08 -11.46
N ASN A 115 6.65 17.95 -11.26
CA ASN A 115 6.37 18.57 -9.95
C ASN A 115 5.56 17.67 -9.01
N LYS A 116 5.16 16.46 -9.42
CA LYS A 116 4.29 15.58 -8.62
C LYS A 116 4.94 14.22 -8.38
N VAL A 117 5.39 14.00 -7.15
CA VAL A 117 5.89 12.71 -6.68
C VAL A 117 4.75 11.91 -6.05
N ARG A 118 4.72 10.61 -6.34
CA ARG A 118 3.82 9.65 -5.70
C ARG A 118 4.64 8.72 -4.82
N ILE A 119 4.24 8.55 -3.57
CA ILE A 119 4.76 7.47 -2.72
C ILE A 119 4.05 6.21 -3.15
N LYS A 120 4.81 5.20 -3.55
CA LYS A 120 4.29 3.86 -3.84
C LYS A 120 4.73 2.92 -2.74
N GLU A 121 3.77 2.15 -2.25
CA GLU A 121 3.98 1.02 -1.33
C GLU A 121 4.10 -0.25 -2.16
N ASP A 122 5.13 -1.06 -1.88
CA ASP A 122 5.36 -2.33 -2.58
C ASP A 122 4.87 -3.51 -1.76
N PHE A 123 3.72 -4.09 -2.14
CA PHE A 123 3.17 -5.28 -1.46
C PHE A 123 3.83 -6.60 -1.90
N LEU A 124 4.72 -6.59 -2.90
CA LEU A 124 5.35 -7.80 -3.47
C LEU A 124 6.78 -8.06 -2.96
N SER A 125 7.14 -7.51 -1.80
CA SER A 125 8.53 -7.52 -1.33
C SER A 125 8.96 -8.87 -0.73
N THR A 126 9.08 -9.89 -1.57
CA THR A 126 9.89 -11.10 -1.30
C THR A 126 11.27 -11.00 -1.96
N ILE A 127 11.45 -10.05 -2.89
CA ILE A 127 12.66 -10.00 -3.72
C ILE A 127 13.58 -8.87 -3.22
N GLY A 128 14.83 -9.25 -2.95
CA GLY A 128 15.91 -8.40 -2.47
C GLY A 128 16.13 -7.17 -3.34
N CYS A 129 16.77 -6.17 -2.75
CA CYS A 129 17.06 -4.86 -3.32
C CYS A 129 17.45 -4.94 -4.81
N PRO A 130 16.55 -4.60 -5.75
CA PRO A 130 16.97 -4.29 -7.09
C PRO A 130 17.44 -2.83 -7.02
N THR A 131 18.73 -2.60 -7.27
CA THR A 131 19.09 -1.41 -8.03
C THR A 131 18.14 -1.38 -9.23
N GLN A 132 17.10 -0.54 -9.19
CA GLN A 132 16.15 -0.53 -10.30
C GLN A 132 16.94 -0.20 -11.57
N PRO A 133 16.92 -1.06 -12.61
CA PRO A 133 17.43 -0.65 -13.90
C PRO A 133 16.66 0.60 -14.29
N ARG A 134 17.41 1.62 -14.75
CA ARG A 134 16.85 2.85 -15.30
C ARG A 134 15.70 2.48 -16.22
N TYR A 135 14.54 3.09 -15.99
CA TYR A 135 13.42 2.98 -16.90
C TYR A 135 13.87 3.41 -18.30
N SER A 136 14.07 2.44 -19.18
CA SER A 136 14.12 2.66 -20.63
C SER A 136 13.39 1.49 -21.29
N ARG A 137 12.07 1.46 -21.08
CA ARG A 137 11.15 0.86 -22.05
C ARG A 137 10.34 2.00 -22.65
N PRO A 138 10.47 2.27 -23.96
CA PRO A 138 9.64 3.27 -24.61
C PRO A 138 8.18 2.81 -24.51
N TYR A 139 7.33 3.65 -23.93
CA TYR A 139 5.88 3.48 -24.05
C TYR A 139 5.54 3.61 -25.53
N LYS A 140 5.42 2.49 -26.25
CA LYS A 140 4.63 2.47 -27.48
C LYS A 140 3.18 2.67 -27.05
N ALA A 141 2.65 3.85 -27.37
CA ALA A 141 1.24 4.16 -27.22
C ALA A 141 0.41 3.12 -27.97
N LEU A 142 -0.36 2.31 -27.25
CA LEU A 142 -1.45 1.54 -27.85
C LEU A 142 -2.73 2.38 -27.73
N PRO A 143 -3.51 2.51 -28.82
CA PRO A 143 -4.66 3.39 -28.85
C PRO A 143 -5.80 2.80 -28.02
N ASN A 144 -6.38 3.65 -27.18
CA ASN A 144 -7.80 3.71 -26.86
C ASN A 144 -8.51 2.36 -26.62
N LYS A 145 -8.40 1.81 -25.40
CA LYS A 145 -9.45 0.95 -24.82
C LYS A 145 -9.69 1.33 -23.36
N LYS A 146 -10.93 1.76 -23.10
CA LYS A 146 -11.50 2.11 -21.79
C LYS A 146 -11.14 1.04 -20.76
N ARG A 147 -10.44 1.40 -19.69
CA ARG A 147 -10.25 0.53 -18.53
C ARG A 147 -11.38 0.81 -17.53
N PRO A 148 -12.13 -0.19 -17.07
CA PRO A 148 -13.13 0.02 -16.03
C PRO A 148 -12.43 0.32 -14.71
N TYR A 149 -12.86 1.40 -14.07
CA TYR A 149 -12.53 1.72 -12.69
C TYR A 149 -13.19 0.66 -11.79
N PHE A 150 -12.42 -0.03 -10.97
CA PHE A 150 -12.93 -0.61 -9.73
C PHE A 150 -12.40 0.25 -8.60
N GLY A 151 -13.33 0.90 -7.92
CA GLY A 151 -13.12 1.68 -6.72
C GLY A 151 -13.99 1.13 -5.59
N ALA A 152 -13.58 1.51 -4.37
CA ALA A 152 -14.05 1.08 -3.05
C ALA A 152 -13.64 -0.35 -2.69
#